data_AF-A0A2M7MR80-F1
#
_entry.id   AF-A0A2M7MR80-F1
#
_cell.length_a   1.000
_cell.length_b   1.000
_cell.length_c   1.000
_cell.angle_alpha   90.00
_cell.angle_beta   90.00
_cell.angle_gamma   90.00
#
_symmetry.space_group_name_H-M   'P 1'
#
loop_
_entity.id
_entity.type
_entity.pdbx_description
1 polymer ?
#
loop_
_entity_poly.entity_id
_entity_poly.type
_entity_poly.pdbx_seq_one_letter_code
_entity_poly.pdbx_strand_id
1 'polypeptide(L)'
;MHLEDIEIIEGNTQSESAVYYDALQRAINSGDAWKLQGSYGRTMMSAIEEGFCLLGPSPAEDAYGSRIPSRDDVQSGTKGSRTFVAARQGEAWAARMERLGC
;
A
#
# COMPACT_ATOMS: atom_id res chain seq x y z
N MET A 1 -2.17 0.57 11.71
CA MET A 1 -3.46 0.48 11.00
C MET A 1 -4.57 0.74 12.01
N HIS A 2 -5.55 1.57 11.67
CA HIS A 2 -6.68 1.92 12.54
C HIS A 2 -7.93 1.13 12.16
N LEU A 3 -8.93 1.08 13.05
CA LEU A 3 -10.20 0.40 12.77
C LEU A 3 -10.91 0.98 11.53
N GLU A 4 -10.87 2.30 11.37
CA GLU A 4 -11.44 2.98 10.20
C GLU A 4 -10.79 2.52 8.88
N ASP A 5 -9.49 2.23 8.88
CA ASP A 5 -8.80 1.70 7.69
C ASP A 5 -9.38 0.34 7.28
N ILE A 6 -9.73 -0.50 8.26
CA ILE A 6 -10.34 -1.81 8.04
C ILE A 6 -11.71 -1.63 7.40
N GLU A 7 -12.56 -0.78 7.97
CA GLU A 7 -13.92 -0.54 7.46
C GLU A 7 -13.93 0.01 6.03
N ILE A 8 -12.97 0.88 5.71
CA ILE A 8 -12.77 1.42 4.35
C ILE A 8 -12.33 0.31 3.39
N ILE A 9 -11.35 -0.50 3.77
CA ILE A 9 -10.80 -1.56 2.89
C ILE A 9 -11.84 -2.66 2.64
N GLU A 10 -12.62 -3.02 3.65
CA GLU A 10 -13.69 -4.02 3.52
C GLU A 10 -14.90 -3.50 2.73
N GLY A 11 -14.95 -2.19 2.43
CA GLY A 11 -16.08 -1.56 1.75
C GLY A 11 -17.32 -1.42 2.62
N ASN A 12 -17.17 -1.54 3.95
CA ASN A 12 -18.23 -1.30 4.91
C ASN A 12 -18.57 0.20 5.02
N THR A 13 -17.64 1.06 4.59
CA THR A 13 -17.82 2.51 4.54
C THR A 13 -17.59 3.04 3.12
N GLN A 14 -18.58 3.75 2.56
CA GLN A 14 -18.42 4.43 1.28
C GLN A 14 -17.43 5.58 1.44
N SER A 15 -16.35 5.55 0.66
CA SER A 15 -15.27 6.53 0.73
C SER A 15 -14.86 7.00 -0.66
N GLU A 16 -14.27 8.20 -0.72
CA GLU A 16 -13.64 8.68 -1.94
C GLU A 16 -12.40 7.82 -2.27
N SER A 17 -12.07 7.69 -3.55
CA SER A 17 -10.94 6.87 -3.99
C SER A 17 -9.62 7.25 -3.30
N ALA A 18 -9.40 8.55 -3.03
CA ALA A 18 -8.22 9.01 -2.31
C ALA A 18 -8.13 8.47 -0.88
N VAL A 19 -9.27 8.46 -0.17
CA VAL A 19 -9.36 7.95 1.21
C VAL A 19 -9.18 6.42 1.24
N TYR A 20 -9.68 5.73 0.22
CA TYR A 20 -9.48 4.29 0.05
C TYR A 20 -8.00 3.92 -0.11
N TYR A 21 -7.27 4.59 -1.01
CA TYR A 21 -5.84 4.31 -1.21
C TYR A 21 -4.97 4.75 -0.03
N ASP A 22 -5.40 5.77 0.72
CA ASP A 22 -4.77 6.14 1.98
C ASP A 22 -4.84 5.00 3.03
N ALA A 23 -6.02 4.38 3.17
CA ALA A 23 -6.21 3.25 4.07
C ALA A 23 -5.34 2.05 3.64
N LEU A 24 -5.31 1.74 2.34
CA LEU A 24 -4.44 0.71 1.79
C LEU A 24 -2.96 1.02 2.02
N GLN A 25 -2.52 2.26 1.82
CA GLN A 25 -1.14 2.64 2.05
C GLN A 25 -0.74 2.50 3.53
N ARG A 26 -1.62 2.89 4.46
CA ARG A 26 -1.39 2.67 5.91
C ARG A 26 -1.34 1.18 6.26
N ALA A 27 -2.18 0.36 5.64
CA ALA A 27 -2.14 -1.09 5.79
C ALA A 27 -0.82 -1.68 5.28
N ILE A 28 -0.39 -1.31 4.07
CA ILE A 28 0.89 -1.73 3.48
C ILE A 28 2.07 -1.33 4.37
N ASN A 29 2.09 -0.08 4.82
CA ASN A 29 3.21 0.45 5.62
C ASN A 29 3.29 -0.18 7.01
N SER A 30 2.17 -0.66 7.55
CA SER A 30 2.17 -1.37 8.84
C SER A 30 2.87 -2.72 8.80
N GLY A 31 2.98 -3.37 7.63
CA GLY A 31 3.52 -4.72 7.51
C GLY A 31 2.58 -5.83 8.01
N ASP A 32 1.80 -5.58 9.06
CA ASP A 32 0.92 -6.58 9.68
C ASP A 32 -0.25 -7.00 8.80
N ALA A 33 -0.77 -6.09 7.96
CA ALA A 33 -1.90 -6.37 7.07
C ALA A 33 -1.60 -7.48 6.04
N TRP A 34 -0.33 -7.75 5.73
CA TRP A 34 0.08 -8.82 4.83
C TRP A 34 -0.22 -10.22 5.38
N LYS A 35 -0.36 -10.34 6.71
CA LYS A 35 -0.66 -11.59 7.42
C LYS A 35 -2.16 -11.83 7.62
N LEU A 36 -3.01 -10.90 7.19
CA LEU A 36 -4.46 -11.04 7.26
C LEU A 36 -4.98 -12.01 6.18
N GLN A 37 -6.30 -12.12 6.08
CA GLN A 37 -6.95 -12.92 5.05
C GLN A 37 -6.41 -12.53 3.65
N GLY A 38 -6.21 -13.53 2.79
CA GLY A 38 -5.53 -13.32 1.50
C GLY A 38 -6.19 -12.29 0.56
N SER A 39 -7.43 -11.87 0.81
CA SER A 39 -8.05 -10.72 0.13
C SER A 39 -7.25 -9.44 0.35
N TYR A 40 -6.79 -9.16 1.57
CA TYR A 40 -5.98 -7.97 1.89
C TYR A 40 -4.69 -7.95 1.08
N GLY A 41 -3.94 -9.05 1.10
CA GLY A 41 -2.70 -9.19 0.35
C GLY A 41 -2.91 -8.92 -1.14
N ARG A 42 -3.94 -9.52 -1.76
CA ARG A 42 -4.24 -9.31 -3.18
C ARG A 42 -4.66 -7.87 -3.50
N THR A 43 -5.50 -7.27 -2.66
CA THR A 43 -5.95 -5.88 -2.84
C THR A 43 -4.79 -4.90 -2.72
N MET A 44 -3.95 -5.05 -1.70
CA MET A 44 -2.74 -4.24 -1.51
C MET A 44 -1.78 -4.40 -2.70
N MET A 45 -1.60 -5.63 -3.18
CA MET A 45 -0.73 -5.89 -4.32
C MET A 45 -1.28 -5.26 -5.60
N SER A 46 -2.59 -5.38 -5.88
CA SER A 46 -3.22 -4.71 -7.04
C SER A 46 -2.97 -3.20 -7.03
N ALA A 47 -3.18 -2.54 -5.88
CA ALA A 47 -2.96 -1.09 -5.75
C ALA A 47 -1.48 -0.69 -6.01
N ILE A 48 -0.53 -1.52 -5.60
CA ILE A 48 0.90 -1.30 -5.87
C ILE A 48 1.21 -1.51 -7.35
N GLU A 49 0.68 -2.57 -7.97
CA GLU A 49 0.92 -2.87 -9.38
C GLU A 49 0.32 -1.84 -10.33
N GLU A 50 -0.83 -1.28 -9.95
CA GLU A 50 -1.52 -0.19 -10.64
C GLU A 50 -0.83 1.16 -10.39
N GLY A 51 0.00 1.29 -9.35
CA GLY A 51 0.78 2.50 -9.06
C GLY A 51 0.01 3.53 -8.24
N PHE A 52 -1.04 3.12 -7.53
CA PHE A 52 -1.71 3.94 -6.52
C PHE A 52 -0.97 3.95 -5.19
N CYS A 53 -0.32 2.83 -4.83
CA CYS A 53 0.39 2.68 -3.56
C CYS A 53 1.88 2.31 -3.76
N LEU A 54 2.67 2.60 -2.73
CA LEU A 54 4.07 2.25 -2.55
C LEU A 54 4.19 0.94 -1.78
N LEU A 55 5.30 0.23 -1.96
CA LEU A 55 5.73 -0.78 -0.99
C LEU A 55 6.03 -0.13 0.37
N GLY A 56 5.96 -0.95 1.42
CA GLY A 56 6.21 -0.52 2.79
C GLY A 56 7.64 0.01 3.00
N PRO A 57 7.87 0.78 4.08
CA PRO A 57 9.22 1.26 4.45
C PRO A 57 10.14 0.12 4.92
N SER A 58 9.60 -1.05 5.22
CA SER A 58 10.35 -2.21 5.70
C SER A 58 9.81 -3.48 5.05
N PRO A 59 10.65 -4.51 4.88
CA PRO A 59 10.20 -5.80 4.39
C PRO A 59 9.12 -6.40 5.29
N ALA A 60 8.17 -7.12 4.70
CA ALA A 60 7.12 -7.83 5.41
C ALA A 60 7.05 -9.29 4.95
N GLU A 61 6.21 -10.06 5.61
CA GLU A 61 5.88 -11.43 5.21
C GLU A 61 4.38 -11.56 5.05
N ASP A 62 3.95 -12.21 3.98
CA ASP A 62 2.54 -12.52 3.79
C ASP A 62 2.07 -13.69 4.68
N ALA A 63 0.77 -13.96 4.67
CA ALA A 63 0.15 -15.06 5.42
C ALA A 63 0.68 -16.46 5.03
N TYR A 64 1.40 -16.60 3.92
CA TYR A 64 1.98 -17.84 3.42
C TYR A 64 3.50 -17.94 3.66
N GLY A 65 4.09 -16.95 4.33
CA GLY A 65 5.54 -16.90 4.60
C GLY A 65 6.38 -16.38 3.43
N SER A 66 5.75 -15.80 2.40
CA SER A 66 6.48 -15.17 1.29
C SER A 66 6.98 -13.78 1.71
N ARG A 67 8.24 -13.47 1.40
CA ARG A 67 8.83 -12.16 1.67
C ARG A 67 8.28 -11.11 0.71
N ILE A 68 7.79 -10.00 1.26
CA ILE A 68 7.42 -8.77 0.55
C ILE A 68 8.57 -7.77 0.71
N PRO A 69 9.13 -7.24 -0.40
CA PRO A 69 10.21 -6.26 -0.34
C PRO A 69 9.74 -4.90 0.21
N SER A 70 10.66 -4.12 0.77
CA SER A 70 10.43 -2.70 1.04
C SER A 70 10.51 -1.89 -0.26
N ARG A 71 10.02 -0.65 -0.25
CA ARG A 71 10.15 0.28 -1.38
C ARG A 71 11.60 0.63 -1.74
N ASP A 72 12.53 0.44 -0.80
CA ASP A 72 13.96 0.70 -0.99
C ASP A 72 14.72 -0.55 -1.45
N ASP A 73 14.11 -1.74 -1.38
CA ASP A 73 14.65 -2.99 -1.95
C ASP A 73 14.45 -3.09 -3.47
N VAL A 74 13.52 -2.30 -4.03
CA VAL A 74 13.17 -2.36 -5.45
C VAL A 74 13.82 -1.24 -6.26
N GLN A 75 14.12 -1.53 -7.52
CA GLN A 75 14.71 -0.53 -8.41
C GLN A 75 13.74 0.66 -8.62
N SER A 76 14.27 1.87 -8.54
CA SER A 76 13.52 3.10 -8.88
C SER A 76 12.86 2.98 -10.26
N GLY A 77 11.56 3.31 -10.32
CA GLY A 77 10.75 3.23 -11.54
C GLY A 77 10.05 1.88 -11.75
N THR A 78 10.29 0.89 -10.88
CA THR A 78 9.55 -0.38 -10.88
C THR A 78 8.38 -0.35 -9.90
N LYS A 79 7.46 -1.32 -10.04
CA LYS A 79 6.26 -1.47 -9.19
C LYS A 79 6.62 -1.33 -7.71
N GLY A 80 5.86 -0.50 -6.99
CA GLY A 80 6.08 -0.27 -5.56
C GLY A 80 7.13 0.79 -5.21
N SER A 81 7.91 1.28 -6.17
CA SER A 81 8.83 2.40 -5.96
C SER A 81 8.11 3.77 -6.02
N ARG A 82 8.68 4.77 -5.33
CA ARG A 82 8.19 6.17 -5.37
C ARG A 82 8.08 6.71 -6.79
N THR A 83 9.13 6.51 -7.59
CA THR A 83 9.22 7.00 -8.97
C THR A 83 8.13 6.41 -9.86
N PHE A 84 7.75 5.14 -9.65
CA PHE A 84 6.69 4.50 -10.40
C PHE A 84 5.31 5.11 -10.09
N VAL A 85 5.02 5.33 -8.81
CA VAL A 85 3.78 6.00 -8.38
C VAL A 85 3.75 7.45 -8.91
N ALA A 86 4.86 8.18 -8.81
CA ALA A 86 4.96 9.55 -9.32
C ALA A 86 4.74 9.62 -10.84
N ALA A 87 5.26 8.66 -11.60
CA ALA A 87 5.07 8.60 -13.05
C ALA A 87 3.60 8.35 -13.46
N ARG A 88 2.80 7.69 -12.60
CA ARG A 88 1.38 7.38 -12.90
C ARG A 88 0.41 8.41 -12.35
N GLN A 89 0.61 8.82 -11.09
CA GLN A 89 -0.34 9.63 -10.34
C GLN A 89 0.16 11.06 -10.10
N GLY A 90 1.42 11.35 -10.41
CA GLY A 90 2.07 12.63 -10.17
C GLY A 90 2.79 12.72 -8.82
N GLU A 91 3.69 13.70 -8.74
CA GLU A 91 4.56 13.93 -7.56
C GLU A 91 3.78 14.20 -6.27
N ALA A 92 2.69 14.96 -6.36
CA ALA A 92 1.86 15.29 -5.19
C ALA A 92 1.22 14.04 -4.57
N TRP A 93 0.80 13.09 -5.40
CA TRP A 93 0.24 11.83 -4.94
C TRP A 93 1.31 10.93 -4.33
N ALA A 94 2.45 10.77 -5.00
CA ALA A 94 3.57 9.98 -4.47
C ALA A 94 4.05 10.51 -3.11
N ALA A 95 4.18 11.83 -2.98
CA ALA A 95 4.55 12.48 -1.71
C ALA A 95 3.46 12.37 -0.62
N ARG A 96 2.18 12.21 -0.99
CA ARG A 96 1.12 11.88 -0.04
C ARG A 96 1.30 10.46 0.47
N MET A 97 1.40 9.48 -0.42
CA MET A 97 1.54 8.06 -0.08
C MET A 97 2.77 7.78 0.79
N GLU A 98 3.89 8.45 0.51
CA GLU A 98 5.15 8.32 1.26
C GLU A 98 5.05 8.84 2.70
N ARG A 99 4.21 9.85 2.96
CA ARG A 99 4.01 10.44 4.29
C ARG A 99 3.00 9.69 5.16
N LEU A 100 2.26 8.74 4.61
CA LEU A 100 1.30 7.98 5.40
C LEU A 100 2.06 6.93 6.19
N GLY A 101 2.07 7.00 7.52
CA GLY A 101 2.74 6.01 8.38
C GLY A 101 4.12 6.42 8.90
N CYS A 102 4.44 7.72 8.90
CA CYS A 102 5.36 8.30 9.88
C CYS A 102 4.63 8.74 11.16
#